data_AF-X1QKP6-F1
#
_entry.id   AF-X1QKP6-F1
#
_cell.length_a   1.000
_cell.length_b   1.000
_cell.length_c   1.000
_cell.angle_alpha   90.00
_cell.angle_beta   90.00
_cell.angle_gamma   90.00
#
_symmetry.space_group_name_H-M   'P 1'
#
loop_
_entity.id
_entity.type
_entity.pdbx_description
1 polymer ?
#
loop_
_entity_poly.entity_id
_entity_poly.type
_entity_poly.pdbx_seq_one_letter_code
_entity_poly.pdbx_strand_id
1 'polypeptide(L)'
;MTGELDPDVTGIYEDAGEFFGKRSYELTGNGWFIWWDPLGADWYISAIRGNKDPPVWLKPMPITGNYFPTPPANGVATVTEI
;
A
#
# COMPACT_ATOMS: atom_id res chain seq x y z
N MET A 1 -17.37 8.27 -4.94
CA MET A 1 -16.62 8.13 -6.20
C MET A 1 -15.27 7.52 -5.85
N THR A 2 -15.01 6.30 -6.30
CA THR A 2 -13.67 5.74 -6.46
C THR A 2 -13.06 6.41 -7.69
N GLY A 3 -12.24 7.44 -7.50
CA GLY A 3 -11.50 8.05 -8.60
C GLY A 3 -10.45 7.08 -9.18
N GLU A 4 -9.95 7.39 -10.38
CA GLU A 4 -8.78 6.73 -10.95
C GLU A 4 -7.59 6.84 -9.97
N LEU A 5 -6.81 5.76 -9.86
CA LEU A 5 -5.61 5.76 -9.04
C LEU A 5 -4.53 6.57 -9.76
N ASP A 6 -4.06 7.63 -9.11
CA ASP A 6 -2.92 8.41 -9.58
C ASP A 6 -1.96 8.63 -8.41
N PRO A 7 -0.75 8.04 -8.45
CA PRO A 7 -0.25 7.09 -9.46
C PRO A 7 -1.02 5.75 -9.50
N ASP A 8 -0.95 5.02 -10.62
CA ASP A 8 -1.57 3.69 -10.73
C ASP A 8 -0.77 2.64 -9.93
N VAL A 9 -1.45 2.05 -8.95
CA VAL A 9 -0.92 1.01 -8.05
C VAL A 9 -1.68 -0.31 -8.19
N THR A 10 -2.42 -0.47 -9.29
CA THR A 10 -3.18 -1.68 -9.62
C THR A 10 -2.25 -2.76 -10.14
N GLY A 11 -2.43 -3.99 -9.65
CA GLY A 11 -1.76 -5.17 -10.21
C GLY A 11 -1.57 -6.26 -9.18
N ILE A 12 -0.66 -7.19 -9.49
CA ILE A 12 -0.33 -8.32 -8.63
C ILE A 12 0.84 -7.94 -7.74
N TYR A 13 0.68 -8.13 -6.44
CA TYR A 13 1.73 -7.94 -5.45
C TYR A 13 2.27 -9.30 -5.01
N GLU A 14 3.58 -9.50 -5.07
CA GLU A 14 4.27 -10.73 -4.67
C GLU A 14 4.94 -10.56 -3.30
N ASP A 15 5.12 -11.64 -2.54
CA ASP A 15 5.78 -11.61 -1.23
C ASP A 15 7.21 -11.04 -1.36
N ALA A 16 7.47 -9.96 -0.63
CA ALA A 16 8.76 -9.26 -0.58
C ALA A 16 9.50 -9.52 0.74
N GLY A 17 9.12 -10.56 1.47
CA GLY A 17 9.66 -10.93 2.76
C GLY A 17 9.05 -10.19 3.95
N GLU A 18 9.58 -10.49 5.14
CA GLU A 18 9.14 -9.88 6.38
C GLU A 18 9.71 -8.46 6.55
N PHE A 19 8.85 -7.54 6.98
CA PHE A 19 9.18 -6.17 7.32
C PHE A 19 8.39 -5.76 8.58
N PHE A 20 9.10 -5.28 9.60
CA PHE A 20 8.54 -4.93 10.92
C PHE A 20 7.57 -5.98 11.52
N GLY A 21 7.93 -7.26 11.42
CA GLY A 21 7.17 -8.35 12.04
C GLY A 21 5.90 -8.77 11.28
N LYS A 22 5.71 -8.27 10.05
CA LYS A 22 4.63 -8.70 9.13
C LYS A 22 5.19 -8.95 7.73
N ARG A 23 4.49 -9.73 6.92
CA ARG A 23 4.83 -9.88 5.50
C ARG A 23 4.56 -8.57 4.75
N SER A 24 5.48 -8.23 3.85
CA SER A 24 5.37 -7.13 2.90
C SER A 24 5.28 -7.69 1.49
N TYR A 25 4.77 -6.89 0.56
CA TYR A 25 4.53 -7.31 -0.80
C TYR A 25 4.96 -6.22 -1.78
N GLU A 26 5.44 -6.60 -2.96
CA GLU A 26 5.90 -5.68 -4.01
C GLU A 26 5.07 -5.87 -5.29
N LEU A 27 4.63 -4.77 -5.87
CA LEU A 27 3.92 -4.74 -7.15
C LEU A 27 4.86 -5.14 -8.27
N THR A 28 4.56 -6.27 -8.91
CA THR A 28 5.36 -6.80 -10.01
C THR A 28 5.48 -5.78 -11.14
N GLY A 29 6.71 -5.35 -11.42
CA GLY A 29 7.06 -4.50 -12.55
C GLY A 29 6.99 -2.98 -12.32
N ASN A 30 6.54 -2.49 -11.16
CA ASN A 30 6.42 -1.04 -10.89
C ASN A 30 6.95 -0.58 -9.51
N GLY A 31 7.37 -1.51 -8.64
CA GLY A 31 8.13 -1.17 -7.42
C GLY A 31 7.32 -0.45 -6.32
N TRP A 32 6.00 -0.65 -6.28
CA TRP A 32 5.15 -0.22 -5.16
C TRP A 32 5.08 -1.30 -4.10
N PHE A 33 4.97 -0.92 -2.82
CA PHE A 33 5.02 -1.86 -1.71
C PHE A 33 3.81 -1.76 -0.80
N ILE A 34 3.26 -2.91 -0.41
CA ILE A 34 2.36 -3.05 0.75
C ILE A 34 3.19 -3.45 1.97
N TRP A 35 3.15 -2.67 3.05
CA TRP A 35 3.92 -2.96 4.26
C TRP A 35 3.24 -2.46 5.53
N TRP A 36 3.57 -3.09 6.66
CA TRP A 36 3.02 -2.75 7.97
C TRP A 36 3.90 -1.73 8.69
N ASP A 37 3.29 -0.67 9.22
CA ASP A 37 3.92 0.26 10.15
C ASP A 37 3.45 -0.01 11.59
N PRO A 38 4.33 -0.49 12.49
CA PRO A 38 3.96 -0.74 13.88
C PRO A 38 3.72 0.53 14.69
N LEU A 39 4.19 1.70 14.24
CA LEU A 39 4.02 2.96 14.97
C LEU A 39 2.61 3.56 14.76
N GLY A 40 2.13 3.57 13.52
CA GLY A 40 0.78 3.99 13.17
C GLY A 40 -0.27 2.89 13.36
N ALA A 41 0.16 1.63 13.46
CA ALA A 41 -0.70 0.45 13.42
C ALA A 41 -1.55 0.38 12.13
N ASP A 42 -0.92 0.76 11.01
CA ASP A 42 -1.52 0.83 9.68
C ASP A 42 -0.68 0.07 8.65
N TRP A 43 -1.37 -0.43 7.62
CA TRP A 43 -0.78 -0.86 6.37
C TRP A 43 -0.63 0.32 5.42
N TYR A 44 0.46 0.34 4.66
CA TYR A 44 0.77 1.38 3.69
C TYR A 44 1.00 0.79 2.30
N ILE A 45 0.55 1.50 1.27
CA ILE A 45 0.97 1.36 -0.12
C ILE A 45 1.88 2.55 -0.44
N SER A 46 3.17 2.30 -0.72
CA SER A 46 4.13 3.37 -1.04
C SER A 46 5.20 2.94 -2.05
N ALA A 47 5.81 3.90 -2.75
CA ALA A 47 6.84 3.64 -3.76
C ALA A 47 8.17 3.14 -3.16
N ILE A 48 8.37 3.29 -1.84
CA ILE A 48 9.56 2.79 -1.13
C ILE A 48 9.07 2.16 0.17
N ARG A 49 9.35 0.86 0.35
CA ARG A 49 9.00 0.14 1.58
C ARG A 49 9.55 0.85 2.81
N GLY A 50 8.68 1.17 3.76
CA GLY A 50 9.04 1.90 4.99
C GLY A 50 9.01 3.42 4.87
N ASN A 51 8.81 3.99 3.68
CA ASN A 51 8.65 5.43 3.50
C ASN A 51 7.16 5.82 3.46
N LYS A 52 6.81 6.84 4.25
CA LYS A 52 5.46 7.43 4.38
C LYS A 52 5.31 8.74 3.59
N ASP A 53 6.37 9.21 2.93
CA ASP A 53 6.34 10.39 2.09
C ASP A 53 5.31 10.19 0.96
N PRO A 54 4.30 11.07 0.84
CA PRO A 54 3.30 10.94 -0.20
C PRO A 54 3.90 11.00 -1.62
N PRO A 55 3.28 10.37 -2.63
CA PRO A 55 1.96 9.72 -2.59
C PRO A 55 1.97 8.36 -1.86
N VAL A 56 1.04 8.20 -0.90
CA VAL A 56 0.82 6.94 -0.19
C VAL A 56 -0.67 6.69 0.01
N TRP A 57 -1.03 5.43 0.18
CA TRP A 57 -2.33 5.05 0.72
C TRP A 57 -2.15 4.29 2.01
N LEU A 58 -3.06 4.46 2.97
CA LEU A 58 -2.98 3.78 4.25
C LEU A 58 -4.34 3.24 4.73
N LYS A 59 -4.30 2.19 5.53
CA LYS A 59 -5.44 1.72 6.31
C LYS A 59 -5.02 0.95 7.56
N PRO A 60 -5.85 0.94 8.62
CA PRO A 60 -5.71 -0.01 9.70
C PRO A 60 -5.91 -1.47 9.24
N MET A 61 -5.56 -2.42 10.11
CA MET A 61 -5.85 -3.85 9.90
C MET A 61 -7.33 -4.12 9.52
N PRO A 62 -7.62 -5.19 8.75
CA PRO A 62 -6.69 -6.18 8.17
C PRO A 62 -5.93 -5.64 6.95
N ILE A 63 -5.04 -6.43 6.34
CA ILE A 63 -4.28 -6.01 5.15
C ILE A 63 -5.19 -5.82 3.90
N THR A 64 -6.24 -6.64 3.76
CA THR A 64 -7.20 -6.52 2.66
C THR A 64 -8.20 -5.38 2.93
N GLY A 65 -8.78 -4.84 1.85
CA GLY A 65 -9.77 -3.76 1.86
C GLY A 65 -9.24 -2.45 1.28
N ASN A 66 -9.95 -1.37 1.58
CA ASN A 66 -9.73 -0.06 0.99
C ASN A 66 -8.65 0.73 1.76
N TYR A 67 -7.63 1.18 1.04
CA TYR A 67 -6.62 2.11 1.51
C TYR A 67 -6.97 3.52 1.04
N PHE A 68 -6.87 4.48 1.94
CA PHE A 68 -7.23 5.87 1.67
C PHE A 68 -6.00 6.68 1.29
N PRO A 69 -6.10 7.55 0.27
CA PRO A 69 -4.96 8.30 -0.24
C PRO A 69 -4.54 9.40 0.72
N THR A 70 -3.24 9.65 0.78
CA THR A 70 -2.67 10.90 1.26
C THR A 70 -2.14 11.69 0.06
N PRO A 71 -2.61 12.94 -0.17
CA PRO A 71 -2.19 13.75 -1.31
C PRO A 71 -0.66 13.82 -1.46
N PRO A 72 -0.12 13.72 -2.69
CA PRO A 72 -0.82 13.87 -3.97
C PRO A 72 -1.48 12.61 -4.52
N ALA A 73 -1.48 11.50 -3.78
CA ALA A 73 -2.18 10.29 -4.19
C ALA A 73 -3.68 10.57 -4.39
N ASN A 74 -4.28 9.98 -5.42
CA ASN A 74 -5.71 10.07 -5.71
C ASN A 74 -6.35 8.67 -5.82
N GLY A 75 -7.66 8.63 -5.64
CA GLY A 75 -8.42 7.38 -5.69
C GLY A 75 -8.26 6.51 -4.45
N VAL A 76 -9.13 5.50 -4.31
CA VAL A 76 -9.10 4.54 -3.21
C VAL A 76 -8.52 3.25 -3.75
N ALA A 77 -7.36 2.84 -3.22
CA ALA A 77 -6.73 1.58 -3.60
C ALA A 77 -7.39 0.43 -2.84
N THR A 78 -7.78 -0.64 -3.52
CA THR A 78 -8.47 -1.78 -2.90
C THR A 78 -7.61 -3.02 -3.04
N VAL A 79 -7.28 -3.64 -1.91
CA VAL A 79 -6.56 -4.91 -1.88
C VAL A 79 -7.54 -6.05 -1.61
N THR A 80 -7.74 -6.93 -2.58
CA THR A 80 -8.74 -8.01 -2.50
C THR A 80 -8.19 -9.32 -1.98
N GLU A 81 -6.92 -9.61 -2.29
CA GLU A 81 -6.22 -10.84 -1.91
C GLU A 81 -4.73 -10.57 -1.72
N ILE A 82 -4.07 -11.49 -1.00
CA ILE A 82 -2.65 -11.48 -0.66
C ILE A 82 -2.16 -12.93 -0.61
#